data_AF-A0A3A5AP23-F1
#
_entry.id   AF-A0A3A5AP23-F1
#
_cell.length_a   1.000
_cell.length_b   1.000
_cell.length_c   1.000
_cell.angle_alpha   90.00
_cell.angle_beta   90.00
_cell.angle_gamma   90.00
#
_symmetry.space_group_name_H-M   'P 1'
#
loop_
_entity.id
_entity.type
_entity.pdbx_description
1 polymer ?
#
loop_
_entity_poly.entity_id
_entity_poly.type
_entity_poly.pdbx_seq_one_letter_code
_entity_poly.pdbx_strand_id
1 'polypeptide(L)'
;MIEQNLTSDKPLHRPTSDELLAAVRENVQACMQCGTCSGSCSNSFAMDLTPRQLWRLVQVGEKELIFNSKTFYLCSACYYCTLRCPRGLPLTESMAALKRVASMEGVDKFKQSANFYRTFMATVRRYGRVREMEFMNRYFLSMKNPLFPMKFAPLGMKLMSKGKIPIEAPRLFGPGRFDALFRKVEDLEAGS
;
A
#
# COMPACT_ATOMS: atom_id res chain seq x y z
N MET A 1 -28.27 16.51 -16.95
CA MET A 1 -27.21 16.45 -17.99
C MET A 1 -25.86 16.02 -17.37
N ILE A 2 -25.86 15.01 -16.47
CA ILE A 2 -24.64 14.47 -15.81
C ILE A 2 -24.82 12.95 -15.64
N GLU A 3 -25.05 12.23 -16.73
CA GLU A 3 -25.23 10.77 -16.72
C GLU A 3 -24.56 10.08 -17.92
N GLN A 4 -23.45 10.61 -18.41
CA GLN A 4 -22.69 9.95 -19.49
C GLN A 4 -21.20 10.08 -19.21
N ASN A 5 -20.62 9.04 -18.60
CA ASN A 5 -19.24 8.54 -18.81
C ASN A 5 -18.77 7.64 -17.66
N LEU A 6 -19.55 6.60 -17.33
CA LEU A 6 -19.09 5.49 -16.48
C LEU A 6 -19.07 4.14 -17.22
N THR A 7 -18.85 4.18 -18.54
CA THR A 7 -18.58 3.00 -19.37
C THR A 7 -17.32 3.27 -20.20
N SER A 8 -16.17 3.21 -19.55
CA SER A 8 -14.90 3.04 -20.26
C SER A 8 -14.61 1.54 -20.29
N ASP A 9 -15.22 0.84 -21.24
CA ASP A 9 -14.83 -0.52 -21.68
C ASP A 9 -13.45 -0.45 -22.37
N LYS A 10 -12.42 -0.17 -21.58
CA LYS A 10 -11.02 -0.33 -22.00
C LYS A 10 -10.52 -1.60 -21.33
N PRO A 11 -10.00 -2.60 -22.08
CA PRO A 11 -9.60 -3.87 -21.52
C PRO A 11 -8.59 -3.65 -20.38
N LEU A 12 -8.85 -4.26 -19.23
CA LEU A 12 -8.05 -4.08 -18.01
C LEU A 12 -6.79 -4.93 -18.06
N HIS A 13 -5.87 -4.60 -18.96
CA HIS A 13 -4.50 -5.11 -18.94
C HIS A 13 -3.86 -4.76 -17.60
N ARG A 14 -3.54 -5.77 -16.78
CA ARG A 14 -2.84 -5.56 -15.50
C ARG A 14 -1.42 -5.09 -15.83
N PRO A 15 -1.07 -3.83 -15.54
CA PRO A 15 0.19 -3.30 -16.02
C PRO A 15 1.36 -3.96 -15.29
N THR A 16 2.45 -4.18 -16.00
CA THR A 16 3.71 -4.66 -15.42
C THR A 16 4.32 -3.60 -14.50
N SER A 17 5.30 -4.00 -13.66
CA SER A 17 6.04 -3.07 -12.81
C SER A 17 6.71 -1.95 -13.62
N ASP A 18 7.24 -2.31 -14.79
CA ASP A 18 7.96 -1.37 -15.66
C ASP A 18 6.99 -0.45 -16.41
N GLU A 19 5.83 -0.94 -16.85
CA GLU A 19 4.77 -0.10 -17.42
C GLU A 19 4.26 0.93 -16.40
N LEU A 20 4.06 0.53 -15.13
CA LEU A 20 3.67 1.44 -14.06
C LEU A 20 4.75 2.49 -13.78
N LEU A 21 6.03 2.11 -13.74
CA LEU A 21 7.15 3.03 -13.57
C LEU A 21 7.23 4.04 -14.71
N ALA A 22 7.02 3.58 -15.96
CA ALA A 22 7.00 4.45 -17.13
C ALA A 22 5.86 5.48 -17.04
N ALA A 23 4.65 5.04 -16.71
CA ALA A 23 3.50 5.93 -16.52
C ALA A 23 3.73 6.94 -15.37
N VAL A 24 4.37 6.51 -14.27
CA VAL A 24 4.76 7.42 -13.18
C VAL A 24 5.76 8.46 -13.66
N ARG A 25 6.75 8.07 -14.48
CA ARG A 25 7.72 9.02 -15.04
C ARG A 25 7.05 10.04 -15.95
N GLU A 26 6.16 9.60 -16.83
CA GLU A 26 5.37 10.47 -17.71
C GLU A 26 4.55 11.49 -16.91
N ASN A 27 3.83 11.03 -15.89
CA ASN A 27 3.03 11.88 -15.01
C ASN A 27 3.82 13.00 -14.32
N VAL A 28 5.12 12.82 -14.09
CA VAL A 28 5.97 13.82 -13.42
C VAL A 28 7.03 14.44 -14.34
N GLN A 29 6.98 14.15 -15.64
CA GLN A 29 7.95 14.63 -16.61
C GLN A 29 7.97 16.17 -16.67
N ALA A 30 6.80 16.80 -16.57
CA ALA A 30 6.66 18.27 -16.55
C ALA A 30 6.99 18.93 -15.19
N CYS A 31 7.50 18.18 -14.20
CA CYS A 31 7.90 18.73 -12.91
C CYS A 31 9.13 19.65 -13.05
N MET A 32 8.92 20.92 -12.69
CA MET A 32 9.92 21.99 -12.71
C MET A 32 10.74 22.10 -11.40
N GLN A 33 10.66 21.10 -10.51
CA GLN A 33 11.43 21.06 -9.26
C GLN A 33 11.22 22.28 -8.31
N CYS A 34 10.04 22.90 -8.32
CA CYS A 34 9.74 24.09 -7.51
C CYS A 34 9.72 23.86 -5.98
N GLY A 35 9.50 22.62 -5.52
CA GLY A 35 9.51 22.28 -4.09
C GLY A 35 8.21 22.50 -3.32
N THR A 36 7.13 22.99 -3.94
CA THR A 36 5.82 23.17 -3.27
C THR A 36 5.30 21.90 -2.61
N CYS A 37 5.53 20.74 -3.23
CA CYS A 37 5.16 19.44 -2.67
C CYS A 37 5.94 19.11 -1.39
N SER A 38 7.23 19.46 -1.31
CA SER A 38 8.04 19.25 -0.11
C SER A 38 7.60 20.17 1.02
N GLY A 39 7.37 21.45 0.75
CA GLY A 39 6.88 22.40 1.74
C GLY A 39 5.45 22.11 2.23
N SER A 40 4.63 21.43 1.42
CA SER A 40 3.26 21.06 1.79
C SER A 40 3.16 19.71 2.51
N CYS A 41 4.23 18.91 2.53
CA CYS A 41 4.17 17.56 3.06
C CYS A 41 4.30 17.57 4.59
N SER A 42 3.23 17.18 5.29
CA SER A 42 3.22 17.05 6.76
C SER A 42 4.27 16.06 7.27
N ASN A 43 4.66 15.08 6.45
CA ASN A 43 5.57 14.01 6.83
C ASN A 43 7.02 14.29 6.39
N SER A 44 7.32 15.45 5.78
CA SER A 44 8.65 15.72 5.21
C SER A 44 9.78 15.61 6.25
N PHE A 45 9.50 15.91 7.52
CA PHE A 45 10.48 15.83 8.61
C PHE A 45 10.93 14.39 8.92
N ALA A 46 10.13 13.38 8.57
CA ALA A 46 10.40 11.97 8.82
C ALA A 46 10.92 11.23 7.57
N MET A 47 10.97 11.90 6.42
CA MET A 47 11.39 11.33 5.14
C MET A 47 12.91 11.43 4.98
N ASP A 48 13.51 10.42 4.33
CA ASP A 48 14.93 10.43 3.97
C ASP A 48 15.22 11.25 2.71
N LEU A 49 14.24 11.33 1.80
CA LEU A 49 14.21 12.25 0.67
C LEU A 49 12.96 13.12 0.72
N THR A 50 13.08 14.42 0.48
CA THR A 50 11.88 15.24 0.29
C THR A 50 11.10 14.76 -0.95
N PRO A 51 9.76 14.96 -1.04
CA PRO A 51 8.99 14.62 -2.22
C PRO A 51 9.60 15.15 -3.52
N ARG A 52 10.09 16.40 -3.53
CA ARG A 52 10.82 16.99 -4.66
C ARG A 52 12.00 16.13 -5.12
N GLN A 53 12.86 15.72 -4.19
CA GLN A 53 14.03 14.89 -4.48
C GLN A 53 13.62 13.53 -5.04
N LEU A 54 12.59 12.90 -4.46
CA LEU A 54 12.06 11.64 -4.98
C LEU A 54 11.55 11.80 -6.42
N TRP A 55 10.81 12.87 -6.73
CA TRP A 55 10.37 13.14 -8.10
C TRP A 55 11.52 13.40 -9.06
N ARG A 56 12.62 14.00 -8.59
CA ARG A 56 13.83 14.12 -9.41
C ARG A 56 14.41 12.75 -9.75
N LEU A 57 14.49 11.83 -8.79
CA LEU A 57 14.95 10.46 -9.04
C LEU A 57 14.04 9.72 -10.04
N VAL A 58 12.72 9.92 -9.94
CA VAL A 58 11.76 9.37 -10.92
C VAL A 58 12.05 9.91 -12.33
N GLN A 59 12.28 11.21 -12.47
CA GLN A 59 12.58 11.83 -13.78
C GLN A 59 13.85 11.26 -14.41
N VAL A 60 14.92 11.09 -13.62
CA VAL A 60 16.20 10.58 -14.11
C VAL A 60 16.23 9.06 -14.23
N GLY A 61 15.33 8.35 -13.56
CA GLY A 61 15.20 6.89 -13.67
C GLY A 61 15.98 6.08 -12.64
N GLU A 62 16.32 6.69 -11.51
CA GLU A 62 17.11 6.06 -10.45
C GLU A 62 16.25 5.11 -9.61
N LYS A 63 15.84 4.00 -10.21
CA LYS A 63 14.91 2.99 -9.64
C LYS A 63 15.37 2.50 -8.27
N GLU A 64 16.65 2.15 -8.15
CA GLU A 64 17.21 1.62 -6.89
C GLU A 64 17.13 2.63 -5.75
N LEU A 65 17.45 3.91 -6.03
CA LEU A 65 17.38 4.97 -5.02
C LEU A 65 15.93 5.26 -4.60
N ILE A 66 14.99 5.21 -5.55
CA ILE A 66 13.55 5.37 -5.26
C ILE A 66 13.07 4.28 -4.30
N PHE A 67 13.35 3.00 -4.59
CA PHE A 67 12.83 1.89 -3.79
C PHE A 67 13.62 1.62 -2.50
N ASN A 68 14.85 2.13 -2.41
CA ASN A 68 15.57 2.19 -1.14
C ASN A 68 15.11 3.33 -0.24
N SER A 69 14.38 4.33 -0.75
CA SER A 69 13.89 5.45 0.06
C SER A 69 12.69 5.07 0.94
N LYS A 70 12.59 5.66 2.12
CA LYS A 70 11.40 5.59 3.00
C LYS A 70 10.29 6.53 2.57
N THR A 71 10.60 7.55 1.76
CA THR A 71 9.69 8.64 1.37
C THR A 71 8.38 8.16 0.79
N PHE A 72 8.41 7.27 -0.20
CA PHE A 72 7.17 6.83 -0.84
C PHE A 72 6.29 6.01 0.12
N TYR A 73 6.88 5.21 1.02
CA TYR A 73 6.17 4.50 2.07
C TYR A 73 5.52 5.44 3.08
N LEU A 74 6.23 6.50 3.47
CA LEU A 74 5.75 7.50 4.44
C LEU A 74 4.70 8.46 3.88
N CYS A 75 4.41 8.41 2.58
CA CYS A 75 3.30 9.18 2.01
C CYS A 75 1.97 8.74 2.62
N SER A 76 1.25 9.68 3.24
CA SER A 76 -0.08 9.47 3.83
C SER A 76 -1.24 9.59 2.83
N ALA A 77 -0.95 9.87 1.55
CA ALA A 77 -1.96 10.17 0.52
C ALA A 77 -2.96 11.27 0.95
N CYS A 78 -2.45 12.36 1.55
CA CYS A 78 -3.26 13.51 1.98
C CYS A 78 -3.62 14.51 0.85
N TYR A 79 -3.19 14.25 -0.39
CA TYR A 79 -3.47 15.05 -1.59
C TYR A 79 -2.95 16.50 -1.65
N TYR A 80 -2.42 17.07 -0.57
CA TYR A 80 -1.91 18.45 -0.56
C TYR A 80 -0.88 18.75 -1.67
N CYS A 81 0.02 17.80 -1.94
CA CYS A 81 1.03 17.99 -2.98
C CYS A 81 0.45 18.03 -4.40
N THR A 82 -0.58 17.22 -4.70
CA THR A 82 -1.30 17.27 -5.98
C THR A 82 -2.03 18.60 -6.10
N LEU A 83 -2.81 18.98 -5.08
CA LEU A 83 -3.66 20.18 -5.10
C LEU A 83 -2.87 21.49 -5.21
N ARG A 84 -1.68 21.55 -4.63
CA ARG A 84 -0.83 22.76 -4.63
C ARG A 84 0.22 22.76 -5.72
N CYS A 85 0.27 21.73 -6.58
CA CYS A 85 1.27 21.68 -7.64
C CYS A 85 0.96 22.76 -8.69
N PRO A 86 1.86 23.74 -8.94
CA PRO A 86 1.62 24.78 -9.95
C PRO A 86 1.61 24.23 -11.39
N ARG A 87 2.06 22.98 -11.58
CA ARG A 87 2.03 22.26 -12.85
C ARG A 87 0.85 21.27 -12.96
N GLY A 88 0.01 21.16 -11.93
CA GLY A 88 -1.16 20.27 -11.92
C GLY A 88 -0.81 18.77 -12.00
N LEU A 89 0.35 18.36 -11.49
CA LEU A 89 0.81 16.98 -11.62
C LEU A 89 0.06 16.03 -10.66
N PRO A 90 -0.28 14.80 -11.08
CA PRO A 90 -0.97 13.80 -10.26
C PRO A 90 0.01 13.10 -9.31
N LEU A 91 0.58 13.86 -8.36
CA LEU A 91 1.67 13.41 -7.49
C LEU A 91 1.24 12.31 -6.50
N THR A 92 0.00 12.38 -6.00
CA THR A 92 -0.52 11.42 -5.02
C THR A 92 -0.78 10.06 -5.67
N GLU A 93 -1.36 10.07 -6.86
CA GLU A 93 -1.63 8.91 -7.70
C GLU A 93 -0.31 8.27 -8.17
N SER A 94 0.65 9.11 -8.55
CA SER A 94 2.01 8.67 -8.90
C SER A 94 2.71 7.99 -7.72
N MET A 95 2.54 8.51 -6.51
CA MET A 95 3.09 7.90 -5.30
C MET A 95 2.42 6.56 -4.99
N ALA A 96 1.10 6.45 -5.20
CA ALA A 96 0.37 5.19 -5.05
C ALA A 96 0.83 4.14 -6.08
N ALA A 97 1.14 4.56 -7.31
CA ALA A 97 1.73 3.69 -8.32
C ALA A 97 3.15 3.22 -7.91
N LEU A 98 4.01 4.08 -7.36
CA LEU A 98 5.31 3.66 -6.81
C LEU A 98 5.15 2.60 -5.70
N LYS A 99 4.18 2.77 -4.79
CA LYS A 99 3.88 1.76 -3.76
C LYS A 99 3.46 0.42 -4.37
N ARG A 100 2.67 0.44 -5.45
CA ARG A 100 2.27 -0.78 -6.17
C ARG A 100 3.47 -1.49 -6.79
N VAL A 101 4.34 -0.74 -7.47
CA VAL A 101 5.57 -1.30 -8.05
C VAL A 101 6.44 -1.94 -6.97
N ALA A 102 6.68 -1.24 -5.86
CA ALA A 102 7.46 -1.79 -4.74
C ALA A 102 6.84 -3.07 -4.15
N SER A 103 5.51 -3.18 -4.17
CA SER A 103 4.79 -4.38 -3.73
C SER A 103 4.95 -5.56 -4.69
N MET A 104 4.96 -5.29 -6.00
CA MET A 104 5.16 -6.29 -7.05
C MET A 104 6.60 -6.81 -7.06
N GLU A 105 7.58 -5.93 -6.90
CA GLU A 105 9.01 -6.27 -6.88
C GLU A 105 9.48 -6.87 -5.56
N GLY A 106 8.62 -6.86 -4.53
CA GLY A 106 8.91 -7.52 -3.26
C GLY A 106 10.01 -6.85 -2.44
N VAL A 107 10.11 -5.51 -2.47
CA VAL A 107 11.17 -4.75 -1.82
C VAL A 107 11.32 -5.11 -0.33
N ASP A 108 12.47 -5.70 0.00
CA ASP A 108 12.79 -6.33 1.29
C ASP A 108 12.67 -5.42 2.52
N LYS A 109 12.99 -4.13 2.34
CA LYS A 109 13.11 -3.13 3.42
C LYS A 109 11.83 -2.95 4.23
N PHE A 110 10.68 -3.37 3.70
CA PHE A 110 9.37 -3.22 4.33
C PHE A 110 8.61 -4.54 4.49
N LYS A 111 9.32 -5.68 4.49
CA LYS A 111 8.74 -7.03 4.64
C LYS A 111 7.78 -7.15 5.82
N GLN A 112 8.09 -6.55 6.98
CA GLN A 112 7.21 -6.61 8.16
C GLN A 112 5.87 -5.91 7.89
N SER A 113 5.90 -4.65 7.44
CA SER A 113 4.69 -3.88 7.11
C SER A 113 3.91 -4.51 5.95
N ALA A 114 4.62 -5.04 4.94
CA ALA A 114 4.01 -5.75 3.82
C ALA A 114 3.33 -7.04 4.28
N ASN A 115 3.96 -7.84 5.13
CA ASN A 115 3.39 -9.07 5.68
C ASN A 115 2.20 -8.76 6.61
N PHE A 116 2.29 -7.71 7.42
CA PHE A 116 1.17 -7.23 8.24
C PHE A 116 -0.03 -6.89 7.36
N TYR A 117 0.17 -6.05 6.35
CA TYR A 117 -0.89 -5.63 5.44
C TYR A 117 -1.47 -6.81 4.63
N ARG A 118 -0.62 -7.70 4.10
CA ARG A 118 -1.06 -8.90 3.38
C ARG A 118 -1.90 -9.81 4.27
N THR A 119 -1.48 -10.02 5.52
CA THR A 119 -2.23 -10.86 6.48
C THR A 119 -3.53 -10.21 6.92
N PHE A 120 -3.53 -8.88 7.06
CA PHE A 120 -4.71 -8.10 7.38
C PHE A 120 -5.74 -8.21 6.25
N MET A 121 -5.31 -7.95 5.02
CA MET A 121 -6.13 -8.09 3.81
C MET A 121 -6.62 -9.52 3.62
N ALA A 122 -5.80 -10.54 3.88
CA ALA A 122 -6.23 -11.94 3.82
C ALA A 122 -7.35 -12.23 4.82
N THR A 123 -7.30 -11.65 6.03
CA THR A 123 -8.35 -11.81 7.04
C THR A 123 -9.64 -11.10 6.62
N VAL A 124 -9.52 -9.86 6.12
CA VAL A 124 -10.67 -9.10 5.61
C VAL A 124 -11.31 -9.80 4.41
N ARG A 125 -10.53 -10.30 3.45
CA ARG A 125 -11.04 -11.05 2.30
C ARG A 125 -11.77 -12.32 2.70
N ARG A 126 -11.34 -12.96 3.79
CA ARG A 126 -11.90 -14.23 4.26
C ARG A 126 -13.22 -14.04 5.01
N TYR A 127 -13.34 -12.99 5.83
CA TYR A 127 -14.48 -12.81 6.76
C TYR A 127 -15.28 -11.53 6.57
N GLY A 128 -14.88 -10.60 5.69
CA GLY A 128 -15.47 -9.28 5.54
C GLY A 128 -15.20 -8.33 6.72
N ARG A 129 -14.48 -8.80 7.74
CA ARG A 129 -14.07 -8.07 8.93
C ARG A 129 -12.75 -8.62 9.47
N VAL A 130 -12.08 -7.84 10.29
CA VAL A 130 -10.87 -8.30 10.99
C VAL A 130 -11.31 -9.19 12.16
N ARG A 131 -10.68 -10.35 12.30
CA ARG A 131 -10.73 -11.17 13.51
C ARG A 131 -9.38 -11.04 14.19
N GLU A 132 -9.29 -10.22 15.22
CA GLU A 132 -8.04 -9.73 15.81
C GLU A 132 -7.12 -10.88 16.24
N MET A 133 -7.67 -11.90 16.91
CA MET A 133 -6.89 -13.05 17.37
C MET A 133 -6.35 -13.89 16.20
N GLU A 134 -7.15 -14.15 15.17
CA GLU A 134 -6.70 -14.88 13.98
C GLU A 134 -5.68 -14.06 13.17
N PHE A 135 -5.95 -12.77 12.99
CA PHE A 135 -5.07 -11.84 12.29
C PHE A 135 -3.68 -11.81 12.93
N MET A 136 -3.61 -11.60 14.25
CA MET A 136 -2.34 -11.54 14.96
C MET A 136 -1.59 -12.87 14.91
N ASN A 137 -2.28 -14.01 15.10
CA ASN A 137 -1.66 -15.33 14.98
C ASN A 137 -1.09 -15.58 13.59
N ARG A 138 -1.86 -15.31 12.53
CA ARG A 138 -1.38 -15.44 11.14
C ARG A 138 -0.20 -14.52 10.86
N TYR A 139 -0.23 -13.28 11.36
CA TYR A 139 0.85 -12.32 11.15
C TYR A 139 2.14 -12.81 11.83
N PHE A 140 2.04 -13.24 13.08
CA PHE A 140 3.17 -13.80 13.83
C PHE A 140 3.73 -15.07 13.18
N LEU A 141 2.89 -15.96 12.67
CA LEU A 141 3.32 -17.14 11.90
C LEU A 141 3.99 -16.75 10.57
N SER A 142 3.50 -15.71 9.89
CA SER A 142 4.07 -15.24 8.61
C SER A 142 5.50 -14.69 8.75
N MET A 143 5.87 -14.25 9.95
CA MET A 143 7.15 -13.59 10.21
C MET A 143 8.32 -14.55 10.44
N LYS A 144 8.07 -15.87 10.50
CA LYS A 144 9.08 -16.94 10.65
C LYS A 144 10.12 -16.68 11.76
N ASN A 145 9.78 -15.88 12.77
CA ASN A 145 10.64 -15.55 13.90
C ASN A 145 9.86 -15.83 15.20
N PRO A 146 10.18 -16.91 15.93
CA PRO A 146 9.44 -17.31 17.13
C PRO A 146 9.62 -16.34 18.31
N LEU A 147 10.63 -15.46 18.28
CA LEU A 147 10.90 -14.48 19.35
C LEU A 147 10.13 -13.17 19.14
N PHE A 148 9.69 -12.87 17.91
CA PHE A 148 8.96 -11.63 17.63
C PHE A 148 7.64 -11.49 18.40
N PRO A 149 6.78 -12.53 18.50
CA PRO A 149 5.52 -12.45 19.24
C PRO A 149 5.70 -12.14 20.73
N MET A 150 6.81 -12.58 21.32
CA MET A 150 7.12 -12.34 22.74
C MET A 150 7.22 -10.86 23.08
N LYS A 151 7.68 -10.02 22.14
CA LYS A 151 7.72 -8.55 22.32
C LYS A 151 6.33 -7.94 22.50
N PHE A 152 5.29 -8.58 21.95
CA PHE A 152 3.91 -8.12 22.00
C PHE A 152 3.11 -8.81 23.12
N ALA A 153 3.66 -9.82 23.79
CA ALA A 153 2.95 -10.58 24.82
C ALA A 153 2.42 -9.71 25.98
N PRO A 154 3.17 -8.74 26.54
CA PRO A 154 2.66 -7.88 27.62
C PRO A 154 1.47 -7.01 27.16
N LEU A 155 1.54 -6.46 25.95
CA LEU A 155 0.45 -5.67 25.37
C LEU A 155 -0.76 -6.56 25.08
N GLY A 156 -0.54 -7.73 24.49
CA GLY A 156 -1.58 -8.72 24.21
C GLY A 156 -2.32 -9.12 25.48
N MET A 157 -1.60 -9.44 26.56
CA MET A 157 -2.18 -9.78 27.86
C MET A 157 -3.05 -8.64 28.42
N LYS A 158 -2.59 -7.39 28.32
CA LYS A 158 -3.34 -6.20 28.76
C LYS A 158 -4.60 -5.94 27.92
N LEU A 159 -4.57 -6.26 26.63
CA LEU A 159 -5.73 -6.12 25.75
C LEU A 159 -6.75 -7.24 25.98
N MET A 160 -6.30 -8.47 26.19
CA MET A 160 -7.15 -9.61 26.55
C MET A 160 -7.80 -9.41 27.92
N SER A 161 -7.06 -8.96 28.94
CA SER A 161 -7.61 -8.70 30.28
C SER A 161 -8.67 -7.59 30.29
N LYS A 162 -8.63 -6.67 29.31
CA LYS A 162 -9.64 -5.63 29.10
C LYS A 162 -10.75 -6.04 28.13
N GLY A 163 -10.80 -7.29 27.68
CA GLY A 163 -11.80 -7.77 26.72
C GLY A 163 -11.72 -7.13 25.33
N LYS A 164 -10.59 -6.48 24.99
CA LYS A 164 -10.39 -5.80 23.69
C LYS A 164 -9.97 -6.75 22.57
N ILE A 165 -9.51 -7.95 22.92
CA ILE A 165 -9.20 -9.03 21.98
C ILE A 165 -10.00 -10.26 22.44
N PRO A 166 -10.87 -10.81 21.60
CA PRO A 166 -11.61 -12.01 21.93
C PRO A 166 -10.67 -13.21 21.94
N ILE A 167 -10.76 -14.03 23.00
CA ILE A 167 -10.00 -15.28 23.13
C ILE A 167 -10.75 -16.37 22.36
N GLU A 168 -10.72 -16.28 21.03
CA GLU A 168 -11.31 -17.25 20.11
C GLU A 168 -10.24 -18.17 19.54
N ALA A 169 -10.53 -19.46 19.40
CA ALA A 169 -9.64 -20.39 18.70
C ALA A 169 -9.53 -19.97 17.22
N PRO A 170 -8.33 -19.61 16.72
CA PRO A 170 -8.19 -19.09 15.37
C PRO A 170 -8.41 -20.20 14.35
N ARG A 171 -9.25 -19.94 13.33
CA ARG A 171 -9.38 -20.85 12.18
C ARG A 171 -8.28 -20.55 11.16
N LEU A 172 -7.12 -21.16 11.35
CA LEU A 172 -5.94 -20.91 10.49
C LEU A 172 -6.08 -21.51 9.07
N PHE A 173 -6.93 -22.52 8.89
CA PHE A 173 -7.06 -23.29 7.65
C PHE A 173 -8.52 -23.37 7.16
N GLY A 174 -8.75 -23.69 5.88
CA GLY A 174 -10.07 -23.82 5.25
C GLY A 174 -10.53 -22.59 4.43
N PRO A 175 -11.70 -22.65 3.76
CA PRO A 175 -12.24 -21.53 2.98
C PRO A 175 -12.87 -20.46 3.88
N GLY A 176 -12.83 -19.21 3.40
CA GLY A 176 -13.55 -18.06 3.94
C GLY A 176 -14.97 -17.94 3.45
N ARG A 177 -15.78 -17.19 4.19
CA ARG A 177 -17.16 -16.87 3.83
C ARG A 177 -17.24 -16.01 2.57
N PHE A 178 -16.23 -15.17 2.34
CA PHE A 178 -16.19 -14.21 1.24
C PHE A 178 -15.28 -14.63 0.07
N ASP A 179 -14.63 -15.80 0.15
CA ASP A 179 -13.70 -16.26 -0.89
C ASP A 179 -14.39 -16.44 -2.25
N ALA A 180 -15.68 -16.80 -2.27
CA ALA A 180 -16.45 -16.91 -3.51
C ALA A 180 -16.72 -15.52 -4.14
N LEU A 181 -16.97 -14.50 -3.31
CA LEU A 181 -17.18 -13.13 -3.78
C LEU A 181 -15.90 -12.58 -4.43
N PHE A 182 -14.75 -12.70 -3.74
CA PHE A 182 -13.49 -12.21 -4.27
C PHE A 182 -13.05 -12.96 -5.53
N ARG A 183 -13.28 -14.27 -5.61
CA ARG A 183 -13.06 -15.02 -6.87
C ARG A 183 -13.92 -14.47 -8.01
N LYS A 184 -15.21 -14.18 -7.76
CA LYS A 184 -16.07 -13.60 -8.79
C LYS A 184 -15.59 -12.21 -9.23
N VAL A 185 -15.08 -11.39 -8.31
CA VAL A 185 -14.47 -10.09 -8.65
C VAL A 185 -13.23 -10.29 -9.51
N GLU A 186 -12.35 -11.24 -9.16
CA GLU A 186 -11.18 -11.59 -9.97
C GLU A 186 -11.58 -12.08 -11.37
N ASP A 187 -12.64 -12.88 -11.49
CA ASP A 187 -13.17 -13.32 -12.79
C ASP A 187 -13.70 -12.15 -13.63
N LEU A 188 -14.39 -11.19 -13.00
CA LEU A 188 -14.89 -9.98 -13.67
C LEU A 188 -13.74 -9.08 -14.11
N GLU A 189 -12.69 -8.96 -13.29
CA GLU A 189 -11.46 -8.24 -13.61
C GLU A 189 -10.62 -8.95 -14.69
N ALA A 190 -10.72 -10.27 -14.84
CA ALA A 190 -9.97 -11.06 -15.83
C ALA A 190 -10.72 -11.26 -17.15
N GLY A 191 -12.06 -11.22 -17.14
CA GLY A 191 -12.93 -11.43 -18.29
C GLY A 191 -13.40 -10.15 -19.00
N SER A 192 -12.94 -8.98 -18.56
CA SER A 192 -13.26 -7.65 -19.13
C SER A 192 -11.99 -6.89 -19.51
#